data_AF-A0AAV5AD34-F1
#
_entry.id   AF-A0AAV5AD34-F1
#
_cell.length_a   1.000
_cell.length_b   1.000
_cell.length_c   1.000
_cell.angle_alpha   90.00
_cell.angle_beta   90.00
_cell.angle_gamma   90.00
#
_symmetry.space_group_name_H-M   'P 1'
#
loop_
_entity.id
_entity.type
_entity.pdbx_description
1 polymer ?
#
loop_
_entity_poly.entity_id
_entity_poly.type
_entity_poly.pdbx_seq_one_letter_code
_entity_poly.pdbx_strand_id
1 'polypeptide(L)'
;MYLDEQQEAIHQAQLLLKHVGLQPADMPSHCSLPSPPLVSNSIDLSYVSPSITYLTSEEILSGKGQLTRQTGVCGIIDHPLGAILEFPETGGQDGVGIAHHFEIDPYDFINPKDNIQYSLGGSHLGHNNVSCCLLFDKSTKQPALCNQLKLTCCSIKKCSFNT
;
A
#
# COMPACT_ATOMS: atom_id res chain seq x y z
N MET A 1 -7.12 -25.55 27.42
CA MET A 1 -6.48 -24.79 28.51
C MET A 1 -6.16 -23.34 28.07
N TYR A 2 -7.02 -22.71 27.25
CA TYR A 2 -6.82 -21.34 26.71
C TYR A 2 -8.05 -20.45 26.95
N LEU A 3 -9.22 -21.03 27.27
CA LEU A 3 -10.44 -20.28 27.58
C LEU A 3 -10.39 -19.60 28.95
N ASP A 4 -9.73 -20.21 29.94
CA ASP A 4 -9.66 -19.68 31.31
C ASP A 4 -8.88 -18.36 31.37
N GLU A 5 -7.77 -18.26 30.63
CA GLU A 5 -6.94 -17.05 30.63
C GLU A 5 -7.68 -15.85 30.02
N GLN A 6 -8.48 -16.09 28.98
CA GLN A 6 -9.29 -15.05 28.36
C GLN A 6 -10.41 -14.57 29.29
N GLN A 7 -11.06 -15.48 30.01
CA GLN A 7 -12.11 -15.13 30.97
C GLN A 7 -11.55 -14.37 32.16
N GLU A 8 -10.39 -14.76 32.67
CA GLU A 8 -9.70 -14.05 33.74
C GLU A 8 -9.27 -12.64 33.30
N ALA A 9 -8.72 -12.50 32.09
CA ALA A 9 -8.35 -11.20 31.55
C ALA A 9 -9.55 -10.24 31.42
N ILE A 10 -10.70 -10.76 30.95
CA ILE A 10 -11.94 -9.98 30.86
C ILE A 10 -12.42 -9.56 32.25
N HIS A 11 -12.37 -10.46 33.22
CA HIS A 11 -12.79 -10.17 34.60
C HIS A 11 -11.89 -9.09 35.24
N GLN A 12 -10.57 -9.19 35.06
CA GLN A 12 -9.61 -8.18 35.54
C GLN A 12 -9.86 -6.81 34.90
N ALA A 13 -10.12 -6.76 33.59
CA ALA A 13 -10.44 -5.51 32.90
C ALA A 13 -11.71 -4.85 33.45
N GLN A 14 -12.75 -5.64 33.75
CA GLN A 14 -13.99 -5.13 34.34
C GLN A 14 -13.78 -4.56 35.75
N LEU A 15 -12.94 -5.20 36.57
CA LEU A 15 -12.60 -4.71 37.90
C LEU A 15 -11.86 -3.36 37.86
N LEU A 16 -10.91 -3.21 36.93
CA LEU A 16 -10.17 -1.96 36.75
C LEU A 16 -11.11 -0.81 36.34
N LEU A 17 -12.02 -1.05 35.39
CA LEU A 17 -13.01 -0.05 34.96
C LEU A 17 -13.92 0.39 36.11
N LYS A 18 -14.39 -0.56 36.92
CA LYS A 18 -15.21 -0.25 38.10
C LYS A 18 -14.44 0.57 39.14
N HIS A 19 -13.14 0.32 39.31
CA HIS A 19 -12.31 1.06 40.28
C HIS A 19 -12.13 2.53 39.90
N VAL A 20 -12.10 2.85 38.61
CA VAL A 20 -12.04 4.24 38.11
C VAL A 20 -13.42 4.90 37.97
N GLY A 21 -14.48 4.26 38.48
CA GLY A 21 -15.84 4.78 38.45
C GLY A 21 -16.51 4.75 37.07
N LEU A 22 -15.95 4.01 36.11
CA LEU A 22 -16.51 3.84 34.77
C LEU A 22 -17.34 2.55 34.75
N GLN A 23 -18.65 2.65 34.49
CA GLN A 23 -19.45 1.49 34.18
C GLN A 23 -19.34 1.16 32.70
N PRO A 24 -19.47 -0.13 32.29
CA PRO A 24 -19.55 -0.50 30.88
C PRO A 24 -20.68 0.20 30.11
N ALA A 25 -21.71 0.65 30.83
CA ALA A 25 -22.82 1.44 30.30
C ALA A 25 -22.48 2.93 30.07
N ASP A 26 -21.40 3.44 30.67
CA ASP A 26 -20.90 4.81 30.48
C ASP A 26 -20.02 4.93 29.23
N MET A 27 -19.76 3.82 28.53
CA MET A 27 -19.17 3.86 27.20
C MET A 27 -20.19 4.50 26.27
N PRO A 28 -19.89 5.67 25.66
CA PRO A 28 -20.82 6.30 24.74
C PRO A 28 -21.05 5.38 23.54
N SER A 29 -22.17 4.65 23.56
CA SER A 29 -22.88 4.37 22.31
C SER A 29 -23.18 5.73 21.68
N HIS A 30 -22.96 5.85 20.38
CA HIS A 30 -23.18 7.06 19.57
C HIS A 30 -21.99 8.03 19.49
N CYS A 31 -21.05 7.72 18.61
CA CYS A 31 -20.68 8.72 17.59
C CYS A 31 -21.66 8.59 16.43
N SER A 32 -22.88 9.11 16.60
CA SER A 32 -23.76 9.37 15.45
C SER A 32 -23.34 10.72 14.87
N LEU A 33 -22.24 10.72 14.12
CA LEU A 33 -21.89 11.86 13.28
C LEU A 33 -23.04 12.09 12.27
N PRO A 34 -23.38 13.35 11.94
CA PRO A 34 -24.25 13.61 10.80
C PRO A 34 -23.62 12.97 9.57
N SER A 35 -24.35 12.05 8.93
CA SER A 35 -23.89 11.38 7.73
C SER A 35 -23.52 12.44 6.70
N PRO A 36 -22.27 12.47 6.19
CA PRO A 36 -21.96 13.27 5.01
C PRO A 36 -22.90 12.82 3.88
N PRO A 37 -23.24 13.71 2.92
CA PRO A 37 -24.07 13.32 1.79
C PRO A 37 -23.46 12.07 1.16
N LEU A 38 -24.28 11.01 1.06
CA LEU A 38 -23.94 9.79 0.35
C LEU A 38 -23.71 10.15 -1.12
N VAL A 39 -22.48 10.51 -1.44
CA VAL A 39 -21.99 10.38 -2.80
C VAL A 39 -22.05 8.89 -3.07
N SER A 40 -23.04 8.46 -3.87
CA SER A 40 -23.14 7.11 -4.40
C SER A 40 -22.00 6.87 -5.39
N ASN A 41 -20.78 6.83 -4.87
CA ASN A 41 -19.74 6.04 -5.48
C ASN A 41 -19.86 4.70 -4.78
N SER A 42 -20.52 3.76 -5.45
CA SER A 42 -20.43 2.35 -5.10
C SER A 42 -18.96 1.97 -5.17
N ILE A 43 -18.23 2.15 -4.06
CA ILE A 43 -16.92 1.55 -3.87
C ILE A 43 -17.22 0.08 -3.75
N ASP A 44 -17.01 -0.62 -4.86
CA ASP A 44 -17.00 -2.07 -4.91
C ASP A 44 -15.92 -2.53 -3.93
N LEU A 45 -16.37 -2.93 -2.73
CA LEU A 45 -15.54 -3.17 -1.55
C LEU A 45 -14.68 -4.44 -1.67
N SER A 46 -14.68 -5.11 -2.83
CA SER A 46 -13.84 -6.27 -3.09
C SER A 46 -13.02 -6.08 -4.35
N TYR A 47 -12.11 -5.09 -4.35
CA TYR A 47 -11.07 -5.07 -5.37
C TYR A 47 -10.19 -6.32 -5.21
N VAL A 48 -10.21 -7.18 -6.23
CA VAL A 48 -9.31 -8.34 -6.32
C VAL A 48 -8.14 -7.97 -7.22
N SER A 49 -6.94 -8.10 -6.69
CA SER A 49 -5.71 -7.83 -7.44
C SER A 49 -5.61 -8.72 -8.69
N PRO A 50 -5.21 -8.17 -9.85
CA PRO A 50 -4.83 -8.93 -11.02
C PRO A 50 -3.68 -9.90 -10.72
N SER A 51 -3.53 -10.90 -11.59
CA SER A 51 -2.44 -11.87 -11.51
C SER A 51 -1.08 -11.23 -11.74
N ILE A 52 -0.05 -11.74 -11.05
CA ILE A 52 1.33 -11.32 -11.23
C ILE A 52 1.81 -11.67 -12.65
N THR A 53 2.47 -10.70 -13.28
CA THR A 53 3.32 -10.94 -14.45
C THR A 53 4.76 -11.14 -13.97
N TYR A 54 5.24 -12.37 -14.02
CA TYR A 54 6.63 -12.68 -13.65
C TYR A 54 7.61 -12.25 -14.73
N LEU A 55 8.74 -11.71 -14.30
CA LEU A 55 9.88 -11.41 -15.16
C LEU A 55 10.60 -12.70 -15.52
N THR A 56 11.04 -12.81 -16.78
CA THR A 56 11.82 -13.98 -17.20
C THR A 56 13.23 -13.93 -16.62
N SER A 57 13.93 -15.08 -16.61
CA SER A 57 15.33 -15.13 -16.15
C SER A 57 16.24 -14.22 -16.98
N GLU A 58 16.01 -14.11 -18.30
CA GLU A 58 16.76 -13.19 -19.16
C GLU A 58 16.49 -11.73 -18.81
N GLU A 59 15.24 -11.38 -18.49
CA GLU A 59 14.89 -10.04 -18.05
C GLU A 59 15.59 -9.68 -16.74
N ILE A 60 15.55 -10.57 -15.75
CA ILE A 60 16.23 -10.38 -14.46
C ILE A 60 17.75 -10.25 -14.66
N LEU A 61 18.36 -11.11 -15.48
CA LEU A 61 19.80 -11.06 -15.79
C LEU A 61 20.20 -9.78 -16.53
N SER A 62 19.30 -9.25 -17.37
CA SER A 62 19.49 -7.95 -18.03
C SER A 62 19.31 -6.75 -17.10
N GLY A 63 18.94 -6.98 -15.83
CA GLY A 63 18.68 -5.95 -14.84
C GLY A 63 17.25 -5.39 -14.87
N LYS A 64 16.36 -5.91 -15.73
CA LYS A 64 14.93 -5.60 -15.63
C LYS A 64 14.41 -6.20 -14.33
N GLY A 65 13.82 -5.36 -13.49
CA GLY A 65 13.45 -5.74 -12.12
C GLY A 65 14.42 -5.26 -11.05
N GLN A 66 15.61 -4.75 -11.40
CA GLN A 66 16.54 -4.24 -10.41
C GLN A 66 16.07 -2.91 -9.82
N LEU A 67 15.82 -2.87 -8.51
CA LEU A 67 15.36 -1.68 -7.77
C LEU A 67 16.52 -0.89 -7.20
N THR A 68 17.48 -1.60 -6.62
CA THR A 68 18.72 -1.09 -6.03
C THR A 68 19.87 -2.06 -6.36
N ARG A 69 21.08 -1.77 -5.90
CA ARG A 69 22.21 -2.71 -6.00
C ARG A 69 21.97 -4.02 -5.25
N GLN A 70 21.09 -4.04 -4.26
CA GLN A 70 20.88 -5.18 -3.35
C GLN A 70 19.48 -5.80 -3.43
N THR A 71 18.53 -5.12 -4.07
CA THR A 71 17.14 -5.56 -4.12
C THR A 71 16.60 -5.49 -5.54
N GLY A 72 15.78 -6.47 -5.88
CA GLY A 72 15.06 -6.52 -7.15
C GLY A 72 13.65 -7.02 -6.97
N VAL A 73 12.91 -7.08 -8.08
CA VAL A 73 11.58 -7.67 -8.17
C VAL A 73 11.60 -8.82 -9.16
N CYS A 74 10.78 -9.84 -8.92
CA CYS A 74 10.59 -10.96 -9.85
C CYS A 74 9.25 -10.91 -10.57
N GLY A 75 8.36 -10.00 -10.17
CA GLY A 75 7.05 -9.88 -10.77
C GLY A 75 6.47 -8.49 -10.60
N ILE A 76 5.50 -8.19 -11.44
CA ILE A 76 4.80 -6.90 -11.51
C ILE A 76 3.30 -7.18 -11.52
N ILE A 77 2.54 -6.41 -10.76
CA ILE A 77 1.08 -6.35 -10.80
C ILE A 77 0.69 -4.94 -11.20
N ASP A 78 -0.11 -4.81 -12.27
CA ASP A 78 -0.65 -3.54 -12.72
C ASP A 78 -2.10 -3.36 -12.21
N HIS A 79 -2.29 -2.35 -11.37
CA HIS A 79 -3.57 -1.97 -10.78
C HIS A 79 -4.20 -0.80 -11.58
N PRO A 80 -5.52 -0.86 -11.86
CA PRO A 80 -6.21 0.21 -12.57
C PRO A 80 -6.36 1.48 -11.71
N LEU A 81 -6.75 2.57 -12.35
CA LEU A 81 -6.98 3.86 -11.69
C LEU A 81 -8.02 3.69 -10.56
N GLY A 82 -7.67 4.20 -9.36
CA GLY A 82 -8.54 4.14 -8.18
C GLY A 82 -8.55 2.81 -7.43
N ALA A 83 -7.75 1.82 -7.83
CA ALA A 83 -7.62 0.56 -7.09
C ALA A 83 -7.08 0.81 -5.66
N ILE A 84 -7.67 0.16 -4.66
CA ILE A 84 -7.20 0.19 -3.27
C ILE A 84 -6.78 -1.22 -2.87
N LEU A 85 -5.56 -1.35 -2.36
CA LEU A 85 -4.93 -2.60 -2.00
C LEU A 85 -4.78 -2.70 -0.48
N GLU A 86 -5.45 -3.68 0.11
CA GLU A 86 -5.34 -3.95 1.55
C GLU A 86 -4.10 -4.78 1.85
N PHE A 87 -3.94 -5.92 1.18
CA PHE A 87 -2.87 -6.88 1.41
C PHE A 87 -2.01 -7.00 0.15
N PRO A 88 -0.95 -6.17 0.00
CA PRO A 88 -0.06 -6.28 -1.14
C PRO A 88 0.63 -7.63 -1.14
N GLU A 89 0.67 -8.25 -2.31
CA GLU A 89 1.39 -9.50 -2.53
C GLU A 89 2.90 -9.26 -2.40
N THR A 90 3.59 -10.17 -1.72
CA THR A 90 5.03 -10.06 -1.48
C THR A 90 5.77 -11.24 -2.10
N GLY A 91 7.06 -11.06 -2.41
CA GLY A 91 7.88 -12.18 -2.89
C GLY A 91 8.08 -13.23 -1.79
N GLY A 92 8.18 -14.50 -2.21
CA GLY A 92 8.34 -15.64 -1.30
C GLY A 92 9.79 -15.89 -0.83
N GLN A 93 10.75 -15.06 -1.23
CA GLN A 93 12.17 -15.20 -0.90
C GLN A 93 12.80 -13.86 -0.53
N ASP A 94 13.79 -13.90 0.36
CA ASP A 94 14.55 -12.73 0.76
C ASP A 94 15.27 -12.08 -0.44
N GLY A 95 15.17 -10.75 -0.53
CA GLY A 95 15.83 -9.96 -1.58
C GLY A 95 15.06 -9.86 -2.90
N VAL A 96 13.89 -10.52 -3.01
CA VAL A 96 13.06 -10.54 -4.22
C VAL A 96 11.64 -10.07 -3.87
N GLY A 97 11.22 -8.94 -4.45
CA GLY A 97 9.89 -8.35 -4.23
C GLY A 97 8.92 -8.55 -5.40
N ILE A 98 7.65 -8.19 -5.17
CA ILE A 98 6.67 -7.94 -6.22
C ILE A 98 6.47 -6.43 -6.32
N ALA A 99 6.49 -5.90 -7.55
CA ALA A 99 6.20 -4.51 -7.81
C ALA A 99 4.70 -4.31 -8.02
N HIS A 100 4.12 -3.32 -7.34
CA HIS A 100 2.75 -2.89 -7.55
C HIS A 100 2.75 -1.57 -8.32
N HIS A 101 2.24 -1.60 -9.54
CA HIS A 101 2.05 -0.42 -10.37
C HIS A 101 0.62 0.05 -10.26
N PHE A 102 0.41 1.33 -10.03
CA PHE A 102 -0.93 1.93 -10.03
C PHE A 102 -1.02 2.89 -11.20
N GLU A 103 -2.11 2.81 -11.95
CA GLU A 103 -2.44 3.84 -12.93
C GLU A 103 -2.83 5.15 -12.22
N ILE A 104 -2.35 6.27 -12.77
CA ILE A 104 -2.47 7.61 -12.18
C ILE A 104 -3.09 8.53 -13.22
N ASP A 105 -4.05 9.35 -12.80
CA ASP A 105 -4.54 10.49 -13.59
C ASP A 105 -3.56 11.67 -13.45
N PRO A 106 -2.96 12.17 -14.54
CA PRO A 106 -2.06 13.32 -14.47
C PRO A 106 -2.77 14.63 -14.11
N TYR A 107 -4.08 14.74 -14.33
CA TYR A 107 -4.86 15.96 -14.05
C TYR A 107 -5.44 15.98 -12.63
N ASP A 108 -5.62 14.80 -12.02
CA ASP A 108 -6.07 14.62 -10.63
C ASP A 108 -5.12 13.67 -9.90
N PHE A 109 -3.92 14.17 -9.60
CA PHE A 109 -2.86 13.36 -9.04
C PHE A 109 -3.17 12.92 -7.60
N ILE A 110 -3.52 11.65 -7.43
CA ILE A 110 -3.55 10.95 -6.15
C ILE A 110 -2.23 10.19 -5.99
N ASN A 111 -1.63 10.26 -4.80
CA ASN A 111 -0.38 9.55 -4.55
C ASN A 111 -0.66 8.04 -4.46
N PRO A 112 0.00 7.19 -5.26
CA PRO A 112 -0.19 5.73 -5.20
C PRO A 112 0.04 5.09 -3.83
N LYS A 113 0.72 5.79 -2.91
CA LYS A 113 0.81 5.36 -1.51
C LYS A 113 -0.57 5.25 -0.85
N ASP A 114 -1.45 6.18 -1.16
CA ASP A 114 -2.78 6.30 -0.56
C ASP A 114 -3.71 5.20 -1.08
N ASN A 115 -3.32 4.53 -2.18
CA ASN A 115 -3.97 3.33 -2.70
C ASN A 115 -3.61 2.07 -1.91
N ILE A 116 -2.74 2.12 -0.89
CA ILE A 116 -2.41 0.98 -0.03
C ILE A 116 -2.95 1.26 1.39
N GLN A 117 -4.03 0.55 1.76
CA GLN A 117 -4.85 0.86 2.93
C GLN A 117 -4.10 0.71 4.26
N TYR A 118 -3.15 -0.21 4.33
CA TYR A 118 -2.30 -0.43 5.50
C TYR A 118 -0.85 -0.02 5.25
N SER A 119 -0.60 0.92 4.33
CA SER A 119 0.75 1.43 4.14
C SER A 119 1.23 2.11 5.41
N LEU A 120 2.43 1.74 5.86
CA LEU A 120 3.04 2.38 7.02
C LEU A 120 3.22 3.87 6.71
N GLY A 121 2.50 4.70 7.47
CA GLY A 121 2.56 6.15 7.42
C GLY A 121 3.97 6.67 7.63
N GLY A 122 4.28 7.83 7.04
CA GLY A 122 5.59 8.48 7.14
C GLY A 122 5.87 9.42 5.97
N SER A 123 6.42 10.58 6.28
CA SER A 123 6.90 11.59 5.33
C SER A 123 8.42 11.65 5.39
N HIS A 124 9.11 11.26 4.32
CA HIS A 124 10.57 11.31 4.26
C HIS A 124 11.05 11.90 2.93
N LEU A 125 12.29 12.38 2.96
CA LEU A 125 12.93 13.14 1.89
C LEU A 125 13.12 12.29 0.62
N GLY A 126 13.04 12.95 -0.53
CA GLY A 126 13.24 12.32 -1.82
C GLY A 126 14.46 12.85 -2.57
N HIS A 127 14.91 12.07 -3.55
CA HIS A 127 15.96 12.48 -4.49
C HIS A 127 15.34 12.85 -5.84
N ASN A 128 15.86 13.92 -6.45
CA ASN A 128 15.49 14.37 -7.79
C ASN A 128 16.38 13.68 -8.84
N ASN A 129 15.87 13.53 -10.08
CA ASN A 129 16.61 13.05 -11.25
C ASN A 129 17.16 11.62 -11.14
N VAL A 130 16.39 10.68 -10.59
CA VAL A 130 16.80 9.25 -10.54
C VAL A 130 16.09 8.50 -11.67
N SER A 131 16.78 7.61 -12.38
CA SER A 131 16.10 6.72 -13.32
C SER A 131 15.33 5.62 -12.58
N CYS A 132 14.08 5.36 -12.94
CA CYS A 132 13.32 4.24 -12.43
C CYS A 132 13.28 3.11 -13.45
N CYS A 133 14.02 2.03 -13.20
CA CYS A 133 14.09 0.88 -14.13
C CYS A 133 12.82 0.03 -14.18
N LEU A 134 11.83 0.29 -13.33
CA LEU A 134 10.55 -0.43 -13.31
C LEU A 134 9.41 0.30 -14.02
N LEU A 135 9.51 1.62 -14.11
CA LEU A 135 8.45 2.44 -14.71
C LEU A 135 8.89 2.80 -16.12
N PHE A 136 8.01 2.53 -17.08
CA PHE A 136 8.22 2.88 -18.47
C PHE A 136 7.08 3.76 -18.93
N ASP A 137 7.43 4.74 -19.74
CA ASP A 137 6.46 5.53 -20.48
C ASP A 137 5.71 4.61 -21.46
N LYS A 138 4.37 4.64 -21.40
CA LYS A 138 3.51 3.80 -22.25
C LYS A 138 3.69 4.14 -23.74
N SER A 139 3.90 5.41 -24.10
CA SER A 139 4.04 5.89 -25.49
C SER A 139 5.46 5.71 -26.02
N THR A 140 6.47 6.15 -25.28
CA THR A 140 7.87 6.13 -25.76
C THR A 140 8.60 4.81 -25.49
N LYS A 141 8.04 3.93 -24.63
CA LYS A 141 8.68 2.71 -24.13
C LYS A 141 10.05 2.94 -23.47
N GLN A 142 10.35 4.18 -23.09
CA GLN A 142 11.58 4.53 -22.39
C GLN A 142 11.38 4.45 -20.88
N PRO A 143 12.45 4.21 -20.09
CA PRO A 143 12.40 4.32 -18.65
C PRO A 143 11.89 5.70 -18.23
N ALA A 144 10.91 5.72 -17.34
CA ALA A 144 10.33 6.96 -16.84
C ALA A 144 11.33 7.66 -15.91
N LEU A 145 11.49 8.97 -16.09
CA LEU A 145 12.40 9.77 -15.28
C LEU A 145 11.74 10.06 -13.93
N CYS A 146 12.34 9.56 -12.85
CA CYS A 146 11.86 9.79 -11.49
C CYS A 146 12.29 11.19 -11.04
N ASN A 147 11.33 12.12 -11.06
CA ASN A 147 11.54 13.46 -10.52
C ASN A 147 11.45 13.49 -8.99
N GLN A 148 10.91 12.43 -8.36
CA GLN A 148 10.82 12.32 -6.91
C GLN A 148 10.83 10.84 -6.46
N LEU A 149 11.97 10.39 -5.94
CA LEU A 149 12.12 9.06 -5.34
C LEU A 149 11.91 9.14 -3.82
N LYS A 150 10.86 8.54 -3.24
CA LYS A 150 10.65 8.48 -1.78
C LYS A 150 10.87 7.05 -1.27
N LEU A 151 11.88 6.85 -0.40
CA LEU A 151 12.24 5.53 0.11
C LEU A 151 11.94 5.40 1.62
N THR A 152 11.11 4.42 1.97
CA THR A 152 11.21 3.62 3.21
C THR A 152 10.84 2.16 2.86
N CYS A 153 10.80 1.25 3.84
CA CYS A 153 10.70 -0.23 3.72
C CYS A 153 9.72 -0.79 2.65
N CYS A 154 8.77 0.02 2.16
CA CYS A 154 8.00 -0.16 0.93
C CYS A 154 8.34 1.00 -0.03
N SER A 155 9.18 0.75 -1.05
CA SER A 155 9.73 1.80 -1.92
C SER A 155 8.67 2.38 -2.86
N ILE A 156 8.49 3.71 -2.91
CA ILE A 156 7.55 4.37 -3.85
C ILE A 156 8.33 5.32 -4.78
N LYS A 157 8.13 5.17 -6.09
CA LYS A 157 8.84 5.93 -7.12
C LYS A 157 7.84 6.79 -7.92
N LYS A 158 8.02 8.11 -7.96
CA LYS A 158 7.20 9.02 -8.77
C LYS A 158 7.96 9.47 -10.01
N CYS A 159 7.46 9.09 -11.18
CA CYS A 159 8.08 9.45 -12.46
C CYS A 159 7.22 10.39 -13.29
N SER A 160 7.85 11.31 -13.99
CA SER A 160 7.21 12.13 -15.03
C SER A 160 7.64 11.60 -16.39
N PHE A 161 6.72 11.59 -17.33
CA PHE A 161 6.99 11.24 -18.72
C PHE A 161 6.15 12.13 -19.64
N ASN A 162 6.61 12.33 -20.87
CA ASN A 162 5.91 13.14 -21.87
C ASN A 162 5.04 12.22 -22.72
N THR A 163 3.78 12.61 -22.92
CA THR A 163 2.80 11.84 -23.70
C THR A 163 3.11 11.91 -25.19
#